data_AF-A0A7Z0DH01-F1
#
_entry.id   AF-A0A7Z0DH01-F1
#
_cell.length_a   1.000
_cell.length_b   1.000
_cell.length_c   1.000
_cell.angle_alpha   90.00
_cell.angle_beta   90.00
_cell.angle_gamma   90.00
#
_symmetry.space_group_name_H-M   'P 1'
#
loop_
_entity.id
_entity.type
_entity.pdbx_description
1 polymer ?
#
loop_
_entity_poly.entity_id
_entity_poly.type
_entity_poly.pdbx_seq_one_letter_code
_entity_poly.pdbx_strand_id
1 'polypeptide(L)'
;MKVRTPGGQVYRVTRRWVPWQRKSRQLSLDGFDVPSPPSGDDPISAILMVLWLVIALPLLVVAVIVMLLTGIELLLLLAVLPFAIGARVVFGRHWTIEVRRGFTPIHEESAGSWTASGVRIKELAREIESGSVPADTLARQS
;
A
#
# COMPACT_ATOMS: atom_id res chain seq x y z
N MET A 1 -6.13 -7.96 14.56
CA MET A 1 -6.51 -9.19 15.29
C MET A 1 -7.42 -10.03 14.41
N LYS A 2 -7.23 -11.35 14.35
CA LYS A 2 -8.18 -12.28 13.70
C LYS A 2 -9.08 -12.84 14.80
N VAL A 3 -10.38 -12.90 14.55
CA VAL A 3 -11.41 -13.24 15.53
C VAL A 3 -12.40 -14.20 14.87
N ARG A 4 -12.90 -15.18 15.61
CA ARG A 4 -13.90 -16.13 15.12
C ARG A 4 -15.21 -15.95 15.88
N THR A 5 -16.31 -15.91 15.14
CA THR A 5 -17.66 -15.90 15.70
C THR A 5 -18.08 -17.34 16.07
N PRO A 6 -19.05 -17.55 16.99
CA PRO A 6 -19.54 -18.89 17.33
C PRO A 6 -20.06 -19.69 16.12
N GLY A 7 -20.60 -18.99 15.11
CA GLY A 7 -21.00 -19.58 13.82
C GLY A 7 -19.84 -19.90 12.86
N GLY A 8 -18.58 -19.88 13.33
CA GLY A 8 -17.39 -20.26 12.55
C GLY A 8 -16.85 -19.20 11.58
N GLN A 9 -17.51 -18.05 11.43
CA GLN A 9 -17.04 -16.98 10.55
C GLN A 9 -15.78 -16.29 11.11
N VAL A 10 -14.85 -15.94 10.21
CA VAL A 10 -13.59 -15.28 10.57
C VAL A 10 -13.63 -13.81 10.19
N TYR A 11 -13.34 -12.96 11.17
CA TYR A 11 -13.21 -11.51 11.01
C TYR A 11 -11.79 -11.06 11.31
N ARG A 12 -11.42 -9.93 10.72
CA ARG A 12 -10.17 -9.24 11.02
C ARG A 12 -10.48 -7.82 11.48
N VAL A 13 -10.10 -7.50 12.70
CA VAL A 13 -10.19 -6.15 13.27
C VAL A 13 -8.81 -5.50 13.19
N THR A 14 -8.69 -4.37 12.51
CA THR A 14 -7.41 -3.68 12.33
C THR A 14 -7.54 -2.19 12.49
N ARG A 15 -6.46 -1.54 12.91
CA ARG A 15 -6.35 -0.08 12.87
C ARG A 15 -6.03 0.35 11.44
N ARG A 16 -6.74 1.37 10.95
CA ARG A 16 -6.50 1.99 9.66
C ARG A 16 -5.40 3.04 9.80
N TRP A 17 -4.27 2.79 9.16
CA TRP A 17 -3.10 3.68 9.23
C TRP A 17 -3.26 4.96 8.41
N VAL A 18 -4.06 4.90 7.35
CA VAL A 18 -4.18 5.97 6.36
C VAL A 18 -5.65 6.34 6.12
N PRO A 19 -6.00 7.64 6.11
CA PRO A 19 -7.39 8.08 6.01
C PRO A 19 -8.02 7.85 4.62
N TRP A 20 -7.22 7.66 3.57
CA TRP A 20 -7.72 7.44 2.21
C TRP A 20 -8.20 6.01 1.99
N GLN A 21 -9.27 5.82 1.22
CA GLN A 21 -9.75 4.48 0.84
C GLN A 21 -8.74 3.86 -0.12
N ARG A 22 -8.25 2.65 0.19
CA ARG A 22 -7.36 1.93 -0.72
C ARG A 22 -8.19 1.37 -1.87
N LYS A 23 -8.28 2.11 -2.97
CA LYS A 23 -8.64 1.52 -4.27
C LYS A 23 -7.45 0.69 -4.72
N SER A 24 -7.48 -0.61 -4.45
CA SER A 24 -6.48 -1.53 -4.99
C SER A 24 -6.68 -1.61 -6.50
N ARG A 25 -5.92 -0.82 -7.25
CA ARG A 25 -5.81 -0.97 -8.70
C ARG A 25 -4.96 -2.21 -8.95
N GLN A 26 -5.53 -3.25 -9.56
CA GLN A 26 -4.75 -4.35 -10.11
C GLN A 26 -3.88 -3.77 -11.22
N LEU A 27 -2.58 -3.63 -10.94
CA LEU A 27 -1.58 -3.33 -11.95
C LEU A 27 -1.24 -4.67 -12.62
N SER A 28 -1.80 -4.91 -13.81
CA SER A 28 -1.32 -5.95 -14.70
C SER A 28 -0.02 -5.46 -15.36
N LEU A 29 1.06 -6.22 -15.20
CA LEU A 29 2.37 -5.96 -15.80
C LEU A 29 2.54 -6.69 -17.15
N ASP A 30 1.45 -7.10 -17.80
CA ASP A 30 1.47 -8.01 -18.96
C ASP A 30 1.96 -7.38 -20.29
N GLY A 31 2.43 -6.13 -20.30
CA GLY A 31 2.68 -5.38 -21.54
C GLY A 31 4.09 -4.83 -21.75
N PHE A 32 5.09 -5.22 -20.95
CA PHE A 32 6.44 -4.65 -21.04
C PHE A 32 7.37 -5.56 -21.84
N ASP A 33 7.44 -5.32 -23.15
CA ASP A 33 8.38 -6.03 -24.05
C ASP A 33 9.67 -5.20 -24.18
N VAL A 34 10.81 -5.79 -23.79
CA VAL A 34 12.10 -5.10 -23.80
C VAL A 34 12.85 -5.48 -25.08
N PRO A 35 13.19 -4.53 -25.97
CA PRO A 35 13.94 -4.84 -27.17
C PRO A 35 15.36 -5.33 -26.83
N SER A 36 15.73 -6.48 -27.39
CA SER A 36 17.06 -7.08 -27.20
C SER A 36 18.12 -6.40 -28.08
N PRO A 37 19.36 -6.24 -27.58
CA PRO A 37 20.47 -5.73 -28.39
C PRO A 37 20.86 -6.72 -29.51
N PRO A 38 21.31 -6.24 -30.68
CA PRO A 38 21.78 -7.09 -31.77
C PRO A 38 23.07 -7.87 -31.40
N SER A 39 23.25 -9.08 -31.96
CA SER A 39 24.38 -10.01 -31.69
C SER A 39 25.63 -9.67 -32.52
N GLY A 40 26.76 -9.36 -31.89
CA GLY A 40 27.96 -8.75 -32.52
C GLY A 40 28.87 -9.65 -33.37
N ASP A 41 28.33 -10.64 -34.09
CA ASP A 41 29.15 -11.68 -34.73
C ASP A 41 29.63 -11.32 -36.16
N ASP A 42 29.11 -10.24 -36.76
CA ASP A 42 29.49 -9.77 -38.09
C ASP A 42 29.72 -8.24 -38.16
N PRO A 43 30.44 -7.74 -39.17
CA PRO A 43 30.78 -6.31 -39.27
C PRO A 43 29.56 -5.38 -39.34
N ILE A 44 28.44 -5.88 -39.88
CA ILE A 44 27.18 -5.13 -39.95
C ILE A 44 26.56 -5.02 -38.55
N SER A 45 26.53 -6.10 -37.78
CA SER A 45 26.06 -6.03 -36.40
C SER A 45 26.93 -5.13 -35.52
N ALA A 46 28.24 -5.09 -35.73
CA ALA A 46 29.11 -4.15 -35.02
C ALA A 46 28.67 -2.68 -35.24
N ILE A 47 28.32 -2.31 -36.47
CA ILE A 47 27.79 -0.97 -36.80
C ILE A 47 26.43 -0.74 -36.14
N LEU A 48 25.53 -1.73 -36.19
CA LEU A 48 24.21 -1.63 -35.57
C LEU A 48 24.29 -1.53 -34.04
N MET A 49 25.22 -2.24 -33.40
CA MET A 49 25.48 -2.14 -31.97
C MET A 49 25.99 -0.75 -31.58
N VAL A 50 26.91 -0.17 -32.35
CA VAL A 50 27.39 1.21 -32.11
C VAL A 50 26.23 2.20 -32.26
N LEU A 51 25.41 2.09 -33.30
CA LEU A 51 24.23 2.94 -33.49
C LEU A 51 23.23 2.78 -32.33
N TRP A 52 22.96 1.55 -31.92
CA TRP A 52 22.10 1.25 -30.78
C TRP A 52 22.65 1.87 -29.50
N LEU A 53 23.96 1.77 -29.24
CA LEU A 53 24.60 2.36 -28.06
C LEU A 53 24.54 3.89 -28.07
N VAL A 54 24.74 4.53 -29.22
CA VAL A 54 24.62 5.99 -29.37
C VAL A 54 23.21 6.47 -29.01
N ILE A 55 22.19 5.68 -29.32
CA ILE A 55 20.79 5.98 -28.99
C ILE A 55 20.47 5.61 -27.53
N ALA A 56 20.92 4.45 -27.06
CA ALA A 56 20.60 3.92 -25.73
C ALA A 56 21.33 4.65 -24.60
N LEU A 57 22.57 5.09 -24.82
CA LEU A 57 23.38 5.75 -23.80
C LEU A 57 22.73 7.02 -23.21
N PRO A 58 22.23 8.00 -24.01
CA PRO A 58 21.56 9.16 -23.43
C PRO A 58 20.27 8.78 -22.68
N LEU A 59 19.53 7.78 -23.17
CA LEU A 59 18.34 7.28 -22.47
C LEU A 59 18.71 6.65 -21.12
N LEU A 60 19.79 5.89 -21.08
CA LEU A 60 20.31 5.27 -19.86
C LEU A 60 20.78 6.34 -18.86
N VAL A 61 21.46 7.38 -19.32
CA VAL A 61 21.87 8.51 -18.47
C VAL A 61 20.65 9.22 -17.88
N VAL A 62 19.64 9.51 -18.69
CA VAL A 62 18.38 10.12 -18.21
C VAL A 62 17.69 9.19 -17.22
N ALA A 63 17.61 7.89 -17.50
CA ALA A 63 16.98 6.91 -16.61
C ALA A 63 17.70 6.85 -15.25
N VAL A 64 19.03 6.86 -15.23
CA VAL A 64 19.83 6.88 -13.99
C VAL A 64 19.59 8.18 -13.21
N ILE A 65 19.58 9.34 -13.87
CA ILE A 65 19.32 10.62 -13.22
C ILE A 65 17.92 10.62 -12.59
N VAL A 66 16.89 10.22 -13.33
CA VAL A 66 15.50 10.12 -12.83
C VAL A 66 15.42 9.15 -11.67
N MET A 67 16.07 7.99 -11.77
CA MET A 67 16.13 6.99 -10.70
C MET A 67 16.77 7.57 -9.43
N LEU A 68 17.87 8.30 -9.55
CA LEU A 68 18.56 8.93 -8.41
C LEU A 68 17.70 10.02 -7.77
N LEU A 69 17.09 10.90 -8.57
CA LEU A 69 16.20 11.95 -8.08
C LEU A 69 14.98 11.36 -7.33
N THR A 70 14.35 10.34 -7.92
CA THR A 70 13.24 9.63 -7.30
C THR A 70 13.68 8.90 -6.03
N GLY A 71 14.88 8.32 -6.03
CA GLY A 71 15.48 7.68 -4.87
C GLY A 71 15.70 8.66 -3.71
N ILE A 72 16.21 9.86 -4.01
CA ILE A 72 16.38 10.94 -3.03
C ILE A 72 15.01 11.37 -2.48
N GLU A 73 14.01 11.58 -3.33
CA GLU A 73 12.65 11.91 -2.90
C GLU A 73 12.08 10.83 -1.96
N LEU A 74 12.26 9.55 -2.30
CA LEU A 74 11.83 8.44 -1.46
C LEU A 74 12.56 8.44 -0.10
N LEU A 75 13.85 8.72 -0.08
CA LEU A 75 14.64 8.84 1.15
C LEU A 75 14.16 10.03 2.00
N LEU A 76 13.87 11.17 1.39
CA LEU A 76 13.31 12.35 2.08
C LEU A 76 11.93 12.04 2.66
N LEU A 77 11.04 11.40 1.91
CA LEU A 77 9.74 10.97 2.40
C LEU A 77 9.88 10.00 3.57
N LEU A 78 10.81 9.05 3.48
CA LEU A 78 11.10 8.11 4.56
C LEU A 78 11.65 8.82 5.80
N ALA A 79 12.50 9.84 5.63
CA ALA A 79 13.02 10.66 6.72
C ALA A 79 11.93 11.53 7.37
N VAL A 80 10.97 12.04 6.60
CA VAL A 80 9.82 12.82 7.10
C VAL A 80 8.78 11.94 7.80
N LEU A 81 8.63 10.69 7.36
CA LEU A 81 7.63 9.73 7.85
C LEU A 81 7.58 9.59 9.39
N PRO A 82 8.69 9.38 10.13
CA PRO A 82 8.63 9.26 11.59
C PRO A 82 8.10 10.55 12.26
N PHE A 83 8.45 11.73 11.75
CA PHE A 83 7.95 13.01 12.27
C PHE A 83 6.46 13.17 11.97
N ALA A 84 6.01 12.82 10.78
CA ALA A 84 4.59 12.86 10.42
C ALA A 84 3.76 11.90 11.27
N ILE A 85 4.27 10.70 11.57
CA ILE A 85 3.64 9.74 12.48
C ILE A 85 3.61 10.31 13.90
N GLY A 86 4.72 10.84 14.40
CA GLY A 86 4.80 11.46 15.72
C GLY A 86 3.83 12.62 15.89
N ALA A 87 3.81 13.55 14.94
CA ALA A 87 2.85 14.64 14.88
C ALA A 87 1.41 14.12 14.88
N ARG A 88 1.10 13.09 14.08
CA ARG A 88 -0.25 12.48 14.06
C ARG A 88 -0.65 11.91 15.42
N VAL A 89 0.29 11.28 16.13
CA VAL A 89 0.06 10.76 17.49
C VAL A 89 -0.17 11.89 18.49
N VAL A 90 0.62 12.96 18.43
CA VAL A 90 0.54 14.11 19.36
C VAL A 90 -0.71 14.96 19.12
N PHE A 91 -1.05 15.28 17.87
CA PHE A 91 -2.21 16.10 17.52
C PHE A 91 -3.55 15.35 17.63
N GLY A 92 -3.58 14.17 18.25
CA GLY A 92 -4.81 13.47 18.62
C GLY A 92 -5.70 13.07 17.44
N ARG A 93 -5.14 12.98 16.23
CA ARG A 93 -5.92 12.72 15.02
C ARG A 93 -6.59 11.35 15.16
N HIS A 94 -7.92 11.34 15.11
CA HIS A 94 -8.73 10.17 15.36
C HIS A 94 -8.25 8.95 14.55
N TRP A 95 -7.99 7.85 15.24
CA TRP A 95 -7.67 6.57 14.61
C TRP A 95 -8.96 5.82 14.28
N THR A 96 -9.13 5.49 13.01
CA THR A 96 -10.24 4.67 12.55
C THR A 96 -9.91 3.19 12.75
N ILE A 97 -10.84 2.44 13.33
CA ILE A 97 -10.83 0.99 13.40
C ILE A 97 -11.72 0.46 12.28
N GLU A 98 -11.27 -0.62 11.66
CA GLU A 98 -11.94 -1.26 10.56
C GLU A 98 -12.14 -2.75 10.86
N VAL A 99 -13.34 -3.25 10.63
CA VAL A 99 -13.67 -4.68 10.68
C VAL A 99 -13.84 -5.18 9.26
N ARG A 100 -13.16 -6.28 8.94
CA ARG A 100 -13.19 -6.92 7.63
C ARG A 100 -13.62 -8.37 7.72
N ARG A 101 -14.36 -8.82 6.70
CA ARG A 101 -14.60 -10.24 6.40
C ARG A 101 -13.82 -10.58 5.14
N GLY A 102 -12.78 -11.40 5.28
CA GLY A 102 -11.81 -11.62 4.19
C GLY A 102 -11.08 -10.33 3.81
N PHE A 103 -11.22 -9.90 2.56
CA PHE A 103 -10.68 -8.63 2.04
C PHE A 103 -11.69 -7.48 2.04
N THR A 104 -12.95 -7.76 2.35
CA THR A 104 -14.03 -6.78 2.28
C THR A 104 -14.24 -6.10 3.63
N PRO A 105 -14.10 -4.77 3.71
CA PRO A 105 -14.48 -4.04 4.91
C PRO A 105 -15.99 -3.96 5.06
N ILE A 106 -16.46 -4.14 6.30
CA ILE A 106 -17.89 -4.12 6.64
C ILE A 106 -18.23 -3.02 7.66
N HIS A 107 -17.27 -2.61 8.49
CA HIS A 107 -17.53 -1.64 9.54
C HIS A 107 -16.33 -0.72 9.76
N GLU A 108 -16.60 0.56 9.97
CA GLU A 108 -15.60 1.57 10.32
C GLU A 108 -16.10 2.46 11.46
N GLU A 109 -15.26 2.63 12.49
CA GLU A 109 -15.55 3.54 13.61
C GLU A 109 -14.32 4.35 14.03
N SER A 110 -14.55 5.56 14.51
CA SER A 110 -13.51 6.45 15.02
C SER A 110 -13.25 6.17 16.50
N ALA A 111 -12.05 5.74 16.85
CA ALA A 111 -11.70 5.31 18.20
C ALA A 111 -10.73 6.26 18.93
N GLY A 112 -10.64 7.52 18.47
CA GLY A 112 -9.87 8.56 19.15
C GLY A 112 -8.37 8.31 19.12
N SER A 113 -7.74 8.23 20.29
CA SER A 113 -6.27 8.12 20.44
C SER A 113 -5.72 6.74 20.08
N TRP A 114 -4.39 6.63 20.03
CA TRP A 114 -3.70 5.37 19.78
C TRP A 114 -4.00 4.32 20.87
N THR A 115 -4.02 4.73 22.13
CA THR A 115 -4.33 3.83 23.24
C THR A 115 -5.80 3.45 23.26
N ALA A 116 -6.70 4.43 23.09
CA ALA A 116 -8.14 4.20 23.03
C ALA A 116 -8.54 3.23 21.91
N SER A 117 -7.97 3.39 20.72
CA SER A 117 -8.19 2.45 19.62
C SER A 117 -7.66 1.04 19.91
N GLY A 118 -6.60 0.90 20.71
CA GLY A 118 -6.10 -0.41 21.12
C GLY A 118 -7.06 -1.14 22.07
N VAL A 119 -7.66 -0.40 23.00
CA VAL A 119 -8.71 -0.92 23.89
C VAL A 119 -9.94 -1.30 23.07
N ARG A 120 -10.38 -0.41 22.19
CA ARG A 120 -11.59 -0.61 21.38
C ARG A 120 -11.48 -1.78 20.40
N ILE A 121 -10.29 -2.04 19.83
CA ILE A 121 -10.04 -3.25 19.02
C ILE A 121 -10.29 -4.53 19.84
N LYS A 122 -9.88 -4.56 21.12
CA LYS A 122 -10.07 -5.72 21.99
C LYS A 122 -11.54 -5.89 22.38
N GLU A 123 -12.25 -4.79 22.63
CA GLU A 123 -13.70 -4.82 22.89
C GLU A 123 -14.47 -5.36 21.69
N LEU A 124 -14.23 -4.82 20.49
CA LEU A 124 -14.81 -5.30 19.24
C LEU A 124 -14.50 -6.77 18.99
N ALA A 125 -13.28 -7.22 19.31
CA ALA A 125 -12.93 -8.63 19.19
C ALA A 125 -13.79 -9.51 20.11
N ARG A 126 -13.97 -9.10 21.38
CA ARG A 126 -14.82 -9.82 22.34
C ARG A 126 -16.29 -9.83 21.89
N GLU A 127 -16.78 -8.73 21.35
CA GLU A 127 -18.15 -8.60 20.84
C GLU A 127 -18.40 -9.57 19.67
N ILE A 128 -17.46 -9.64 18.73
CA ILE A 128 -17.52 -10.57 17.59
C ILE A 128 -17.40 -12.04 18.06
N GLU A 129 -16.56 -12.31 19.05
CA GLU A 129 -16.41 -13.62 19.71
C GLU A 129 -17.70 -14.05 20.42
N SER A 130 -18.45 -13.13 21.02
CA SER A 130 -19.73 -13.44 21.66
C SER A 130 -20.90 -13.58 20.67
N GLY A 131 -20.67 -13.42 19.37
CA GLY A 131 -21.72 -13.51 18.34
C GLY A 131 -22.32 -12.16 17.92
N SER A 132 -21.95 -11.07 18.58
CA SER A 132 -22.43 -9.73 18.31
C SER A 132 -21.54 -9.07 17.26
N VAL A 133 -21.88 -9.24 15.99
CA VAL A 133 -21.14 -8.63 14.88
C VAL A 133 -21.68 -7.21 14.65
N PRO A 134 -20.82 -6.17 14.59
CA PRO A 134 -21.24 -4.81 14.29
C PRO A 134 -21.99 -4.71 12.96
N ALA A 135 -22.99 -3.83 12.91
CA ALA A 135 -23.77 -3.58 11.71
C ALA A 135 -22.88 -3.11 10.55
N ASP A 136 -23.22 -3.55 9.33
CA ASP A 136 -22.52 -3.15 8.12
C ASP A 136 -22.79 -1.67 7.83
N THR A 137 -21.85 -0.81 8.22
CA THR A 137 -21.96 0.64 8.01
C THR A 137 -21.56 1.04 6.60
N LEU A 138 -20.86 0.16 5.86
CA LEU A 138 -20.35 0.45 4.53
C LEU A 138 -21.35 0.07 3.43
N ALA A 139 -22.18 -0.96 3.64
CA ALA A 139 -23.28 -1.32 2.75
C ALA A 139 -24.40 -0.27 2.72
N ARG A 140 -24.48 0.62 3.71
CA ARG A 140 -25.50 1.69 3.78
C ARG A 140 -25.08 2.98 3.05
N GLN A 141 -23.83 3.07 2.59
CA GLN A 141 -23.28 4.26 1.90
C GLN A 141 -23.16 4.09 0.38
N SER A 142 -23.53 2.94 -0.17
CA SER A 142 -23.56 2.64 -1.61
C SER A 142 -24.91 2.91 -2.25
#